data_AF-A0A2A7HSU9-F1
#
_entry.id   AF-A0A2A7HSU9-F1
#
_cell.length_a   1.000
_cell.length_b   1.000
_cell.length_c   1.000
_cell.angle_alpha   90.00
_cell.angle_beta   90.00
_cell.angle_gamma   90.00
#
_symmetry.space_group_name_H-M   'P 1'
#
loop_
_entity.id
_entity.type
_entity.pdbx_description
1 polymer ?
#
loop_
_entity_poly.entity_id
_entity_poly.type
_entity_poly.pdbx_seq_one_letter_code
_entity_poly.pdbx_strand_id
1 'polypeptide(L)' 'MLTSIENSVCAQQPYNRGVKCRLWGKKDYYYVLRNTFIPAIIAECVFISNPIEGACLEDENFRLALATGIREGIVAYLTT' A
#
# COMPACT_ATOMS: atom_id res chain seq x y z
N MET A 1 1.55 6.47 7.62
CA MET A 1 0.90 5.34 6.92
C MET A 1 0.75 4.09 7.81
N LEU A 2 1.73 3.72 8.64
CA LEU A 2 1.66 2.52 9.51
C LEU A 2 1.10 2.77 10.92
N THR A 3 0.90 4.03 11.34
CA THR A 3 0.41 4.40 12.68
C THR A 3 -1.11 4.34 12.82
N SER A 4 -1.86 4.01 11.77
CA SER A 4 -3.34 4.04 11.77
C SER A 4 -3.99 2.65 11.86
N ILE A 5 -3.22 1.55 11.96
CA ILE A 5 -3.73 0.17 11.98
C ILE A 5 -3.56 -0.41 13.39
N GLU A 6 -4.26 0.13 14.39
CA GLU A 6 -4.13 -0.35 15.78
C GLU A 6 -5.37 -1.06 16.35
N ASN A 7 -6.47 -1.24 15.61
CA ASN A 7 -7.71 -1.79 16.20
C ASN A 7 -8.36 -2.98 15.45
N SER A 8 -7.60 -3.81 14.75
CA SER A 8 -8.09 -5.11 14.29
C SER A 8 -7.19 -6.23 14.84
N VAL A 9 -7.78 -7.39 15.18
CA VAL A 9 -7.08 -8.57 15.74
C VAL A 9 -5.92 -9.05 14.84
N CYS A 10 -5.87 -8.56 13.60
CA CYS A 10 -4.78 -8.71 12.65
C CYS A 10 -3.58 -7.75 12.84
N ALA A 11 -3.47 -7.10 14.01
CA ALA A 11 -2.41 -6.16 14.40
C ALA A 11 -0.99 -6.76 14.55
N GLN A 12 -0.69 -7.91 13.92
CA GLN A 12 0.68 -8.19 13.49
C GLN A 12 0.98 -7.21 12.36
N GLN A 13 1.45 -6.03 12.74
CA GLN A 13 1.70 -4.91 11.83
C GLN A 13 2.53 -5.43 10.64
N PRO A 14 2.00 -5.41 9.40
CA PRO A 14 2.74 -5.91 8.25
C PRO A 14 4.06 -5.14 8.16
N TYR A 15 5.16 -5.89 8.13
CA TYR A 15 6.51 -5.34 8.16
C TYR A 15 6.66 -4.26 7.07
N ASN A 16 7.18 -3.08 7.45
CA ASN A 16 7.42 -1.99 6.50
C ASN A 16 8.53 -2.38 5.52
N ARG A 17 8.17 -2.66 4.27
CA ARG A 17 9.11 -3.03 3.19
C ARG A 17 9.72 -1.82 2.47
N GLY A 18 9.33 -0.62 2.85
CA GLY A 18 9.82 0.65 2.29
C GLY A 18 9.27 0.99 0.90
N VAL A 19 9.58 2.21 0.47
CA VAL A 19 9.30 2.69 -0.89
C VAL A 19 10.42 2.22 -1.82
N LYS A 20 10.07 1.64 -2.97
CA LYS A 20 11.04 1.08 -3.92
C LYS A 20 10.82 1.63 -5.33
N CYS A 21 11.92 1.88 -6.02
CA CYS A 21 11.93 2.18 -7.45
C CYS A 21 12.54 1.00 -8.20
N ARG A 22 11.90 0.58 -9.30
CA ARG A 22 12.42 -0.46 -10.17
C ARG A 22 12.47 0.05 -11.61
N LEU A 23 13.67 0.08 -12.17
CA LEU A 23 13.91 0.58 -13.53
C LEU A 23 14.12 -0.57 -14.52
N TRP A 24 13.73 -0.34 -15.76
CA TRP A 24 14.15 -1.08 -16.94
C TRP A 24 14.88 -0.10 -17.88
N GLY A 25 16.21 -0.14 -17.86
CA GLY A 25 17.04 0.90 -18.47
C GLY A 25 16.81 2.26 -17.78
N LYS A 26 16.37 3.27 -18.53
CA LYS A 26 16.09 4.63 -18.03
C LYS A 26 14.61 4.90 -17.72
N LYS A 27 13.74 3.88 -17.82
CA LYS A 27 12.29 4.01 -17.63
C LYS A 27 11.83 3.15 -16.46
N ASP A 28 10.66 3.45 -15.93
CA ASP A 28 10.00 2.57 -14.97
C ASP A 28 9.76 1.17 -15.54
N TYR A 29 9.97 0.18 -14.67
CA TYR A 29 9.77 -1.22 -15.01
C TYR A 29 8.28 -1.54 -15.22
N TYR A 30 7.43 -1.05 -14.31
CA TYR A 30 6.00 -1.34 -14.30
C TYR A 30 5.26 -0.55 -15.38
N TYR A 31 4.42 -1.25 -16.17
CA TYR A 31 3.71 -0.66 -17.30
C TYR A 31 2.87 0.55 -16.90
N VAL A 32 2.08 0.43 -15.83
CA VAL A 32 1.18 1.51 -15.37
C VAL A 32 1.92 2.76 -14.92
N LEU A 33 3.15 2.62 -14.40
CA LEU A 33 3.99 3.76 -14.00
C LEU A 33 4.66 4.39 -15.21
N ARG A 34 5.14 3.56 -16.15
CA ARG A 34 5.80 4.02 -17.37
C ARG A 34 4.85 4.68 -18.38
N ASN A 35 3.59 4.25 -18.43
CA ASN A 35 2.61 4.61 -19.46
C ASN A 35 1.52 5.58 -18.95
N THR A 36 1.81 6.33 -17.88
CA THR A 36 0.91 7.33 -17.30
C THR A 36 1.56 8.72 -17.33
N PHE A 37 0.76 9.76 -17.58
CA PHE A 37 1.24 11.16 -17.64
C PHE A 37 1.01 11.96 -16.34
N ILE A 38 0.28 11.38 -15.38
CA ILE A 38 0.06 11.93 -14.05
C ILE A 38 0.97 11.22 -13.03
N PRO A 39 1.20 11.79 -11.82
CA PRO A 39 1.90 11.07 -10.75
C PRO A 39 1.22 9.71 -10.45
N ALA A 40 2.00 8.64 -10.37
CA ALA A 40 1.49 7.28 -10.16
C ALA A 40 2.40 6.47 -9.22
N ILE A 41 1.78 5.59 -8.42
CA ILE A 41 2.46 4.63 -7.53
C ILE A 41 1.77 3.27 -7.60
N ILE A 42 2.46 2.21 -7.14
CA ILE A 42 1.85 0.90 -6.87
C ILE A 42 1.95 0.65 -5.37
N ALA A 43 0.81 0.47 -4.71
CA ALA A 43 0.73 0.16 -3.28
C ALA A 43 0.55 -1.34 -3.07
N GLU A 44 1.65 -2.05 -2.83
CA GLU A 44 1.62 -3.47 -2.42
C GLU A 44 1.35 -3.55 -0.92
N CYS A 45 0.06 -3.70 -0.58
CA CYS A 45 -0.41 -3.54 0.80
C CYS A 45 -0.08 -4.75 1.70
N VAL A 46 -0.23 -5.97 1.16
CA VAL A 46 0.01 -7.24 1.87
C VAL A 46 0.37 -8.34 0.87
N PHE A 47 1.00 -9.41 1.35
CA PHE A 47 1.12 -10.67 0.61
C PHE A 47 -0.07 -11.58 0.86
N ILE A 48 -0.90 -11.81 -0.17
CA ILE A 48 -2.01 -12.77 -0.12
C ILE A 48 -1.51 -14.19 0.17
N SER A 49 -0.31 -14.53 -0.31
CA SER A 49 0.32 -15.84 -0.09
C SER A 49 0.91 -16.04 1.30
N ASN A 50 1.08 -14.96 2.09
CA ASN A 50 1.46 -15.08 3.48
C ASN A 50 0.19 -15.42 4.28
N PRO A 51 0.13 -16.55 5.00
CA PRO A 51 -1.10 -16.96 5.68
C PRO A 51 -1.56 -15.97 6.75
N ILE A 52 -0.64 -15.24 7.38
CA ILE A 52 -0.96 -14.22 8.39
C ILE A 52 -1.51 -12.97 7.70
N GLU A 53 -0.78 -12.41 6.72
CA GLU A 53 -1.21 -11.18 6.04
C GLU A 53 -2.46 -11.40 5.17
N GLY A 54 -2.57 -12.57 4.54
CA GLY A 54 -3.71 -12.96 3.70
C GLY A 54 -4.99 -13.12 4.50
N ALA A 55 -4.93 -13.73 5.69
CA ALA A 55 -6.09 -13.86 6.58
C ALA A 55 -6.65 -12.49 6.99
N CYS A 56 -5.80 -11.46 7.12
CA CYS A 56 -6.25 -10.10 7.43
C CYS A 56 -7.16 -9.51 6.35
N LEU A 57 -7.04 -9.96 5.10
CA LEU A 57 -7.91 -9.48 4.03
C LEU A 57 -9.35 -9.98 4.15
N GLU A 58 -9.63 -11.00 4.97
CA GLU A 58 -10.99 -11.48 5.24
C GLU A 58 -11.76 -10.53 6.17
N ASP A 59 -11.04 -9.80 7.03
CA ASP A 59 -11.62 -8.81 7.96
C ASP A 59 -11.96 -7.49 7.25
N GLU A 60 -13.23 -7.09 7.31
CA GLU A 60 -13.70 -5.83 6.75
C GLU A 60 -13.09 -4.59 7.42
N ASN A 61 -12.88 -4.64 8.74
CA ASN A 61 -12.29 -3.53 9.48
C ASN A 61 -10.84 -3.31 9.07
N PHE A 62 -10.10 -4.40 8.80
CA PHE A 62 -8.74 -4.31 8.27
C PHE A 62 -8.72 -3.66 6.88
N ARG A 63 -9.60 -4.09 5.98
CA ARG A 63 -9.72 -3.46 4.64
C ARG A 63 -10.10 -1.98 4.73
N LEU A 64 -10.99 -1.62 5.66
CA LEU A 64 -11.38 -0.22 5.89
C LEU A 64 -10.21 0.62 6.43
N ALA A 65 -9.43 0.08 7.38
CA ALA A 65 -8.23 0.75 7.89
C ALA A 65 -7.18 0.94 6.79
N LEU A 66 -6.98 -0.08 5.94
CA LEU A 66 -6.07 0.00 4.78
C LEU A 66 -6.51 1.09 3.79
N ALA A 67 -7.79 1.10 3.40
CA ALA A 67 -8.34 2.11 2.50
C ALA A 67 -8.25 3.53 3.09
N THR A 68 -8.48 3.66 4.40
CA THR A 68 -8.34 4.92 5.14
C THR A 68 -6.90 5.44 5.08
N GLY A 69 -5.90 4.59 5.31
CA GLY A 69 -4.49 4.98 5.20
C GLY A 69 -4.07 5.41 3.80
N ILE A 70 -4.61 4.77 2.75
CA ILE A 70 -4.39 5.17 1.35
C ILE A 70 -5.00 6.56 1.09
N ARG A 71 -6.26 6.76 1.50
CA ARG A 71 -6.96 8.05 1.38
C ARG A 71 -6.17 9.18 2.04
N GLU A 72 -5.74 8.99 3.28
CA GLU A 72 -4.97 9.98 4.04
C GLU A 72 -3.66 10.33 3.36
N GLY A 73 -2.94 9.33 2.82
CA GLY A 73 -1.72 9.55 2.05
C GLY A 73 -1.95 10.38 0.78
N ILE A 74 -3.03 10.09 0.03
CA ILE A 74 -3.39 10.83 -1.18
C ILE A 74 -3.78 12.28 -0.84
N VAL A 75 -4.63 12.48 0.18
CA VAL A 75 -5.04 13.81 0.62
C VAL A 75 -3.81 14.63 1.02
N ALA A 76 -2.94 14.07 1.85
CA ALA A 76 -1.72 14.74 2.28
C ALA A 76 -0.84 15.17 1.08
N TYR A 77 -0.69 14.31 0.07
CA TYR A 77 0.05 14.64 -1.16
C TYR A 77 -0.59 15.81 -1.94
N LEU A 78 -1.92 15.86 -2.02
CA LEU A 78 -2.64 16.88 -2.78
C LEU A 78 -2.75 18.22 -2.05
N THR A 79 -2.65 18.23 -0.72
CA THR A 79 -2.76 19.44 0.10
C THR A 79 -1.42 20.04 0.52
N THR A 80 -0.31 19.38 0.17
CA THR A 80 1.06 19.88 0.41
C THR A 80 1.55 20.64 -0.82
#